data_AF-A0A6I5NP47-F1
#
_entry.id   AF-A0A6I5NP47-F1
#
_cell.length_a   1.000
_cell.length_b   1.000
_cell.length_c   1.000
_cell.angle_alpha   90.00
_cell.angle_beta   90.00
_cell.angle_gamma   90.00
#
_symmetry.space_group_name_H-M   'P 1'
#
loop_
_entity.id
_entity.type
_entity.pdbx_description
1 polymer ?
#
loop_
_entity_poly.entity_id
_entity_poly.type
_entity_poly.pdbx_seq_one_letter_code
_entity_poly.pdbx_strand_id
1 'polypeptide(L)'
;MTLDEQLTVFRTAYQNLELMPLLTQAQVEQFGVEYQPDLIDKLEQQIEDSARPRKLIFTGHRGCGKSTLLAEFGHLMADRYFIVFFSIADLIEMSDVDS
;
A
#
# COMPACT_ATOMS: atom_id res chain seq x y z
N MET A 1 2.53 25.45 24.41
CA MET A 1 2.15 24.39 23.47
C MET A 1 1.56 23.25 24.27
N THR A 2 0.31 22.89 24.02
CA THR A 2 -0.38 21.80 24.74
C THR A 2 0.09 20.44 24.21
N LEU A 3 -0.21 19.36 24.94
CA LEU A 3 0.13 17.99 24.52
C LEU A 3 -0.53 17.64 23.18
N ASP A 4 -1.77 18.08 22.95
CA ASP A 4 -2.50 17.90 21.68
C ASP A 4 -1.84 18.63 20.51
N GLU A 5 -1.32 19.84 20.75
CA GLU A 5 -0.58 20.59 19.73
C GLU A 5 0.73 19.88 19.37
N GLN A 6 1.42 19.29 20.35
CA GLN A 6 2.63 18.48 20.12
C GLN A 6 2.33 17.21 19.31
N LEU A 7 1.25 16.50 19.66
CA LEU A 7 0.82 15.29 18.96
C LEU A 7 0.42 15.57 17.52
N THR A 8 -0.25 16.70 17.29
CA THR A 8 -0.65 17.14 15.94
C THR A 8 0.57 17.45 15.09
N VAL A 9 1.51 18.25 15.61
CA VAL A 9 2.76 18.57 14.90
C VAL A 9 3.57 17.30 14.61
N PHE A 10 3.62 16.35 15.54
CA PHE A 10 4.33 15.09 15.35
C PHE A 10 3.67 14.20 14.30
N ARG A 11 2.34 14.05 14.33
CA ARG A 11 1.58 13.32 13.30
C ARG A 11 1.74 13.97 11.93
N THR A 12 1.66 15.29 11.83
CA THR A 12 1.86 16.02 10.58
C THR A 12 3.29 15.91 10.07
N ALA A 13 4.30 16.02 10.93
CA ALA A 13 5.70 15.83 10.55
C ALA A 13 5.96 14.39 10.08
N TYR A 14 5.38 13.41 10.77
CA TYR A 14 5.44 12.00 10.39
C TYR A 14 4.78 11.75 9.04
N GLN A 15 3.59 12.29 8.79
CA GLN A 15 2.89 12.23 7.50
C GLN A 15 3.68 12.92 6.38
N ASN A 16 4.28 14.08 6.66
CA ASN A 16 5.07 14.84 5.69
C ASN A 16 6.40 14.16 5.34
N LEU A 17 6.96 13.37 6.28
CA LEU A 17 8.19 12.58 6.08
C LEU A 17 7.89 11.15 5.62
N GLU A 18 6.63 10.72 5.68
CA GLU A 18 6.23 9.40 5.24
C GLU A 18 6.15 9.34 3.72
N LEU A 19 6.90 8.39 3.17
CA LEU A 19 6.68 7.85 1.83
C LEU A 19 5.35 7.09 1.83
N MET A 20 4.26 7.84 1.73
CA MET A 20 2.91 7.30 1.62
C MET A 20 2.78 6.55 0.30
N PRO A 21 2.14 5.37 0.29
CA PRO A 21 1.93 4.65 -0.96
C PRO A 21 0.98 5.41 -1.89
N LEU A 22 1.21 5.23 -3.20
CA LEU A 22 0.29 5.72 -4.22
C LEU A 22 -0.82 4.68 -4.33
N LEU A 23 -2.02 5.01 -3.87
CA LEU A 23 -3.12 4.06 -3.74
C LEU A 23 -4.15 4.18 -4.87
N THR A 24 -4.17 5.30 -5.57
CA THR A 24 -5.12 5.57 -6.65
C THR A 24 -4.40 5.67 -7.99
N GLN A 25 -5.11 5.35 -9.07
CA GLN A 25 -4.59 5.48 -10.43
C GLN A 25 -4.09 6.90 -10.71
N ALA A 26 -4.83 7.93 -10.28
CA ALA A 26 -4.42 9.33 -10.44
C ALA A 26 -3.09 9.65 -9.72
N GLN A 27 -2.85 9.08 -8.54
CA GLN A 27 -1.58 9.24 -7.84
C GLN A 27 -0.43 8.53 -8.56
N VAL A 28 -0.68 7.34 -9.11
CA VAL A 28 0.32 6.59 -9.89
C VAL A 28 0.67 7.35 -11.16
N GLU A 29 -0.30 7.90 -11.88
CA GLU A 29 -0.07 8.70 -13.08
C GLU A 29 0.70 9.99 -12.80
N GLN A 30 0.44 10.63 -11.65
CA GLN A 30 1.06 11.90 -11.30
C GLN A 30 2.47 11.76 -10.70
N PHE A 31 2.72 10.70 -9.91
CA PHE A 31 3.93 10.56 -9.09
C PHE A 31 4.69 9.25 -9.31
N GLY A 32 4.10 8.30 -10.01
CA GLY A 32 4.68 6.99 -10.27
C GLY A 32 5.87 7.06 -11.21
N VAL A 33 6.81 6.15 -10.99
CA VAL A 33 7.94 5.90 -11.89
C VAL A 33 7.90 4.43 -12.26
N GLU A 34 7.98 4.15 -13.55
CA GLU A 34 7.96 2.78 -14.06
C GLU A 34 9.18 2.00 -13.52
N TYR A 35 8.91 0.88 -12.85
CA TYR A 35 9.91 0.06 -12.20
C TYR A 35 9.52 -1.41 -12.23
N GLN A 36 10.43 -2.26 -12.69
CA GLN A 36 10.19 -3.71 -12.89
C GLN A 36 8.91 -3.99 -13.74
N PRO A 37 8.87 -3.55 -15.01
CA PRO A 37 7.66 -3.62 -15.84
C PRO A 37 7.07 -5.04 -15.93
N ASP A 38 7.92 -6.07 -16.00
CA ASP A 38 7.47 -7.47 -16.09
C ASP A 38 6.89 -8.04 -14.79
N LEU A 39 6.96 -7.32 -13.67
CA LEU A 39 6.54 -7.85 -12.36
C LEU A 39 5.02 -8.02 -12.31
N ILE A 40 4.26 -7.08 -12.86
CA ILE A 40 2.80 -7.15 -12.91
C ILE A 40 2.36 -8.38 -13.72
N ASP A 41 2.92 -8.58 -14.91
CA ASP A 41 2.61 -9.73 -15.76
C ASP A 41 2.92 -11.06 -15.06
N LYS A 42 4.02 -11.14 -14.31
CA LYS A 42 4.38 -12.32 -13.52
C LYS A 42 3.37 -12.57 -12.39
N LEU A 43 2.92 -11.52 -11.71
CA LEU A 43 1.94 -11.63 -10.63
C LEU A 43 0.58 -12.09 -11.17
N GLU A 44 0.18 -11.56 -12.33
CA GLU A 44 -1.03 -11.99 -13.03
C GLU A 44 -0.98 -13.49 -13.35
N GLN A 45 0.08 -13.96 -14.01
CA GLN A 45 0.27 -15.38 -14.30
C GLN A 45 0.22 -16.25 -13.04
N GLN A 46 0.80 -15.79 -11.93
CA GLN A 46 0.75 -16.54 -10.66
C GLN A 46 -0.69 -16.70 -10.13
N ILE A 47 -1.58 -15.73 -10.35
CA ILE A 47 -2.99 -15.83 -9.98
C ILE A 47 -3.73 -16.75 -10.95
N GLU A 48 -3.59 -16.53 -12.26
CA GLU A 48 -4.35 -17.25 -13.29
C GLU A 48 -3.99 -18.74 -13.36
N ASP A 49 -2.71 -19.08 -13.24
CA ASP A 49 -2.24 -20.47 -13.28
C ASP A 49 -2.48 -21.23 -11.98
N SER A 50 -3.27 -20.67 -11.05
CA SER A 50 -3.45 -21.25 -9.73
C SER A 50 -4.72 -22.09 -9.60
N ALA A 51 -4.55 -23.41 -9.51
CA ALA A 51 -5.65 -24.30 -9.16
C ALA A 51 -6.10 -24.20 -7.68
N ARG A 52 -5.37 -23.46 -6.82
CA ARG A 52 -5.63 -23.32 -5.37
C ARG A 52 -5.37 -21.89 -4.88
N PRO A 53 -5.90 -21.48 -3.71
CA PRO A 53 -5.52 -20.19 -3.12
C PRO A 53 -4.00 -20.11 -2.87
N ARG A 54 -3.38 -19.01 -3.30
CA ARG A 54 -1.96 -18.71 -3.04
C ARG A 54 -1.81 -17.53 -2.09
N LYS A 55 -0.65 -17.48 -1.42
CA LYS A 55 -0.20 -16.34 -0.62
C LYS A 55 1.14 -15.88 -1.19
N LEU A 56 1.26 -14.58 -1.46
CA LEU A 56 2.49 -13.95 -1.93
C LEU A 56 2.94 -12.95 -0.87
N ILE A 57 4.23 -12.93 -0.56
CA ILE A 57 4.82 -12.02 0.43
C ILE A 57 5.84 -11.14 -0.28
N PHE A 58 5.60 -9.84 -0.25
CA PHE A 58 6.53 -8.83 -0.75
C PHE A 58 7.43 -8.38 0.39
N THR A 59 8.74 -8.50 0.22
CA THR A 59 9.73 -8.07 1.21
C THR A 59 10.55 -6.90 0.67
N GLY A 60 11.02 -6.02 1.55
CA GLY A 60 11.81 -4.86 1.15
C GLY A 60 11.70 -3.71 2.15
N HIS A 61 12.61 -2.75 2.06
CA HIS A 61 12.70 -1.61 2.99
C HIS A 61 11.44 -0.75 3.00
N ARG A 62 11.17 -0.04 4.10
CA ARG A 62 10.07 0.93 4.17
C ARG A 62 10.24 1.97 3.05
N GLY A 63 9.13 2.33 2.38
CA GLY A 63 9.16 3.27 1.27
C GLY A 63 9.64 2.72 -0.08
N CYS A 64 9.99 1.44 -0.19
CA CYS A 64 10.43 0.86 -1.48
C CYS A 64 9.28 0.54 -2.47
N GLY A 65 8.09 1.11 -2.28
CA GLY A 65 6.96 0.97 -3.22
C GLY A 65 6.09 -0.29 -3.07
N LYS A 66 6.30 -1.15 -2.07
CA LYS A 66 5.50 -2.40 -1.91
C LYS A 66 3.99 -2.19 -1.93
N SER A 67 3.48 -1.27 -1.11
CA SER A 67 2.03 -1.02 -1.04
C SER A 67 1.51 -0.29 -2.28
N THR A 68 2.35 0.53 -2.93
CA THR A 68 2.04 1.14 -4.24
C THR A 68 1.86 0.06 -5.31
N LEU A 69 2.81 -0.87 -5.43
CA LEU A 69 2.73 -1.99 -6.37
C LEU A 69 1.49 -2.86 -6.11
N LEU A 70 1.18 -3.15 -4.84
CA LEU A 70 -0.03 -3.90 -4.50
C LEU A 70 -1.28 -3.15 -4.96
N ALA A 71 -1.37 -1.83 -4.72
CA ALA A 71 -2.49 -0.99 -5.15
C ALA A 71 -2.66 -1.01 -6.67
N GLU A 72 -1.59 -0.75 -7.41
CA GLU A 72 -1.56 -0.79 -8.87
C GLU A 72 -2.01 -2.15 -9.42
N PHE A 73 -1.45 -3.24 -8.90
CA PHE A 73 -1.83 -4.59 -9.29
C PHE A 73 -3.32 -4.87 -9.02
N GLY A 74 -3.85 -4.41 -7.89
CA GLY A 74 -5.28 -4.54 -7.59
C GLY A 74 -6.17 -3.78 -8.57
N HIS A 75 -5.80 -2.56 -8.97
CA HIS A 75 -6.55 -1.79 -9.97
C HIS A 75 -6.58 -2.50 -11.33
N LEU A 76 -5.45 -3.04 -11.78
CA LEU A 76 -5.36 -3.78 -13.04
C LEU A 76 -6.17 -5.09 -13.03
N MET A 77 -6.37 -5.67 -11.85
CA MET A 77 -7.13 -6.92 -11.69
C MET A 77 -8.63 -6.68 -11.40
N ALA A 78 -9.06 -5.44 -11.15
CA ALA A 78 -10.40 -5.11 -10.66
C ALA A 78 -11.53 -5.52 -11.61
N ASP A 79 -11.28 -5.56 -12.93
CA ASP A 79 -12.28 -5.98 -13.92
C ASP A 79 -12.53 -7.50 -13.93
N ARG A 80 -11.59 -8.28 -13.39
CA ARG A 80 -11.62 -9.76 -13.40
C ARG A 80 -11.79 -10.37 -12.02
N TYR A 81 -11.45 -9.63 -10.98
CA TYR A 81 -11.37 -10.13 -9.61
C TYR A 81 -12.02 -9.16 -8.62
N PHE A 82 -12.61 -9.72 -7.58
CA PHE A 82 -13.02 -8.95 -6.42
C PHE A 82 -11.80 -8.67 -5.53
N ILE A 83 -11.40 -7.40 -5.44
CA ILE A 83 -10.19 -6.98 -4.73
C ILE A 83 -10.57 -6.33 -3.39
N VAL A 84 -9.86 -6.72 -2.33
CA VAL A 84 -9.96 -6.11 -1.00
C VAL A 84 -8.59 -5.59 -0.58
N PHE A 85 -8.48 -4.28 -0.40
CA PHE A 85 -7.33 -3.65 0.25
C PHE A 85 -7.61 -3.45 1.73
N PHE A 86 -6.63 -3.81 2.56
CA PHE A 86 -6.64 -3.51 3.98
C PHE A 86 -5.21 -3.21 4.45
N SER A 87 -5.09 -2.29 5.40
CA SER A 87 -3.87 -2.04 6.15
C SER A 87 -4.13 -2.37 7.61
N ILE A 88 -3.19 -3.05 8.27
CA ILE A 88 -3.26 -3.26 9.71
C ILE A 88 -3.20 -1.91 10.45
N ALA A 89 -2.54 -0.90 9.87
CA ALA A 89 -2.52 0.44 10.44
C ALA A 89 -3.90 1.10 10.50
N ASP A 90 -4.84 0.70 9.63
CA ASP A 90 -6.21 1.22 9.63
C ASP A 90 -7.13 0.45 10.60
N LEU A 91 -6.72 -0.75 11.02
CA LEU A 91 -7.46 -1.63 11.93
C LEU A 91 -7.11 -1.39 13.40
N ILE A 92 -5.89 -0.91 13.68
CA ILE A 92 -5.48 -0.54 15.02
C ILE A 92 -5.99 0.89 15.25
N GLU A 93 -7.17 1.04 15.85
CA GLU A 93 -7.54 2.33 16.45
C GLU A 93 -6.40 2.73 17.41
N MET A 94 -5.84 3.93 17.26
CA MET A 94 -4.75 4.42 18.11
C MET A 94 -5.09 4.40 19.61
N SER A 95 -6.36 4.17 19.98
CA SER A 95 -6.80 3.92 21.36
C SER A 95 -6.19 2.67 22.00
N ASP A 96 -5.76 1.67 21.23
CA ASP A 96 -5.15 0.45 21.77
C ASP A 96 -3.65 0.59 22.08
N VAL A 97 -3.02 1.69 21.67
CA VAL A 97 -1.59 1.97 21.92
C VAL A 97 -1.41 2.92 23.11
N ASP A 98 -2.46 3.63 23.54
CA ASP A 98 -2.44 4.60 24.65
C ASP A 98 -2.91 4.00 26.01
N SER A 99 -2.65 2.71 26.27
CA SER A 99 -2.87 2.11 27.61
C SER A 99 -1.60 2.01 28.46
#